data_AF-A0A6J8C7K5-F1
#
_entry.id   AF-A0A6J8C7K5-F1
#
_cell.length_a   1.000
_cell.length_b   1.000
_cell.length_c   1.000
_cell.angle_alpha   90.00
_cell.angle_beta   90.00
_cell.angle_gamma   90.00
#
_symmetry.space_group_name_H-M   'P 1'
#
loop_
_entity.id
_entity.type
_entity.pdbx_description
1 polymer ?
#
loop_
_entity_poly.entity_id
_entity_poly.type
_entity_poly.pdbx_seq_one_letter_code
_entity_poly.pdbx_strand_id
1 'polypeptide(L)'
;MGVPKFYRWISERYPCLSETVKELQIPEFDNLYLDMNGIIHTCSHPDDNNPHFRITLEKILSDICHYIEFLFRIIKPKKVFFMAIDGVAPRAKMNQQRGRRFRSAREAEECEKKARESKFYLQRKDLILTALHQEQNLW
;
A
#
# COMPACT_ATOMS: atom_id res chain seq x y z
N MET A 1 -3.31 -6.48 -8.48
CA MET A 1 -3.40 -6.87 -9.91
C MET A 1 -3.21 -8.38 -10.00
N GLY A 2 -3.67 -9.02 -11.07
CA GLY A 2 -3.47 -10.46 -11.30
C GLY A 2 -4.74 -11.30 -11.07
N VAL A 3 -4.65 -12.57 -11.45
CA VAL A 3 -5.70 -13.56 -11.19
C VAL A 3 -5.84 -13.70 -9.67
N PRO A 4 -7.01 -13.43 -9.07
CA PRO A 4 -7.19 -13.48 -7.63
C PRO A 4 -6.70 -14.81 -7.05
N LYS A 5 -5.93 -14.74 -5.97
CA LYS A 5 -5.37 -15.91 -5.25
C LYS A 5 -4.45 -16.80 -6.08
N PHE A 6 -4.03 -16.41 -7.29
CA PHE A 6 -3.19 -17.26 -8.14
C PHE A 6 -1.82 -17.54 -7.53
N TYR A 7 -1.16 -16.52 -6.97
CA TYR A 7 0.10 -16.71 -6.24
C TYR A 7 -0.06 -17.73 -5.11
N ARG A 8 -1.12 -17.58 -4.29
CA ARG A 8 -1.42 -18.52 -3.21
C ARG A 8 -1.61 -19.95 -3.73
N TRP A 9 -2.44 -20.10 -4.78
CA TRP A 9 -2.74 -21.40 -5.37
C TRP A 9 -1.49 -22.10 -5.92
N ILE A 10 -0.61 -21.37 -6.62
CA ILE A 10 0.60 -21.98 -7.19
C ILE A 10 1.61 -22.35 -6.11
N SER A 11 1.78 -21.51 -5.07
CA SER A 11 2.68 -21.79 -3.94
C SER A 11 2.20 -22.96 -3.09
N GLU A 12 0.89 -23.09 -2.86
CA GLU A 12 0.31 -24.25 -2.15
C GLU A 12 0.46 -25.54 -2.96
N ARG A 13 0.31 -25.46 -4.29
CA ARG A 13 0.40 -26.62 -5.19
C ARG A 13 1.83 -27.09 -5.43
N TYR A 14 2.78 -26.16 -5.49
CA TYR A 14 4.19 -26.41 -5.77
C TYR A 14 5.07 -25.67 -4.74
N PRO A 15 5.22 -26.20 -3.52
CA PRO A 15 5.85 -25.50 -2.40
C PRO A 15 7.34 -25.20 -2.64
N CYS A 16 8.02 -25.96 -3.50
CA CYS A 16 9.42 -25.74 -3.86
C CYS A 16 9.65 -24.57 -4.84
N LEU A 17 8.60 -23.91 -5.33
CA LEU A 17 8.73 -22.76 -6.24
C LEU A 17 9.17 -21.46 -5.54
N SER A 18 8.98 -21.36 -4.23
CA SER A 18 9.20 -20.12 -3.50
C SER A 18 10.07 -20.39 -2.28
N GLU A 19 11.11 -19.57 -2.11
CA GLU A 19 11.98 -19.62 -0.96
C GLU A 19 12.15 -18.22 -0.36
N THR A 20 12.39 -18.17 0.95
CA THR A 20 12.73 -16.91 1.60
C THR A 20 14.15 -16.54 1.23
N VAL A 21 14.31 -15.40 0.58
CA VAL A 21 15.59 -14.85 0.15
C VAL A 21 16.51 -14.63 1.37
N LYS A 22 17.69 -15.25 1.35
CA LYS A 22 18.79 -14.99 2.28
C LYS A 22 19.98 -14.45 1.48
N GLU A 23 20.63 -13.38 1.92
CA GLU A 23 21.68 -12.68 1.15
C GLU A 23 22.77 -13.60 0.58
N LEU A 24 23.16 -14.65 1.32
CA LEU A 24 24.22 -15.59 0.92
C LEU A 24 23.75 -16.68 -0.05
N GLN A 25 22.45 -16.80 -0.31
CA GLN A 25 21.86 -17.85 -1.14
C GLN A 25 21.32 -17.34 -2.49
N ILE A 26 21.49 -16.03 -2.76
CA ILE A 26 20.98 -15.42 -3.98
C ILE A 26 21.90 -15.79 -5.14
N PRO A 27 21.39 -16.43 -6.21
CA PRO A 27 22.18 -16.72 -7.39
C PRO A 27 22.57 -15.42 -8.09
N GLU A 28 23.61 -15.47 -8.90
CA GLU A 28 24.03 -14.31 -9.67
C GLU A 28 23.07 -14.03 -10.83
N PHE A 29 22.70 -12.77 -10.99
CA PHE A 29 21.84 -12.32 -12.09
C PHE A 29 22.58 -11.37 -13.02
N ASP A 30 22.37 -11.54 -14.32
CA ASP A 30 22.83 -10.59 -15.32
C ASP A 30 21.92 -9.35 -15.37
N ASN A 31 20.60 -9.55 -15.26
CA ASN A 31 19.60 -8.54 -15.56
C ASN A 31 18.56 -8.44 -14.43
N LEU A 32 18.31 -7.23 -13.95
CA LEU A 32 17.25 -6.92 -13.00
C LEU A 32 16.26 -5.93 -13.63
N TYR A 33 14.97 -6.28 -13.60
CA TYR A 33 13.87 -5.47 -14.13
C TYR A 33 12.91 -5.09 -12.99
N LEU A 34 12.68 -3.79 -12.80
CA LEU A 34 11.78 -3.28 -11.77
C LEU A 34 10.54 -2.63 -12.38
N ASP A 35 9.36 -3.06 -11.94
CA ASP A 35 8.11 -2.33 -12.12
C ASP A 35 7.98 -1.29 -10.99
N MET A 36 8.24 -0.04 -11.35
CA MET A 36 8.26 1.06 -10.39
C MET A 36 6.89 1.37 -9.81
N ASN A 37 5.80 1.04 -10.49
CA ASN A 37 4.45 1.39 -10.01
C ASN A 37 4.13 0.66 -8.70
N GLY A 38 4.60 -0.57 -8.54
CA GLY A 38 4.45 -1.33 -7.29
C GLY A 38 5.23 -0.71 -6.13
N ILE A 39 6.47 -0.26 -6.39
CA ILE A 39 7.32 0.41 -5.40
C ILE A 39 6.69 1.74 -5.00
N ILE A 40 6.31 2.58 -5.97
CA ILE A 40 5.69 3.89 -5.74
C ILE A 40 4.40 3.75 -4.92
N HIS A 41 3.55 2.77 -5.24
CA HIS A 41 2.33 2.51 -4.46
C HIS A 41 2.65 2.17 -3.00
N THR A 42 3.61 1.27 -2.77
CA THR A 42 4.00 0.83 -1.43
C THR A 42 4.58 1.98 -0.59
N CYS A 43 5.40 2.84 -1.19
CA CYS A 43 6.02 3.97 -0.49
C CYS A 43 5.06 5.15 -0.27
N SER A 44 4.04 5.32 -1.12
CA SER A 44 3.09 6.44 -1.02
C SER A 44 1.89 6.14 -0.11
N HIS A 45 1.47 4.87 -0.04
CA HIS A 45 0.30 4.44 0.73
C HIS A 45 0.64 3.19 1.56
N PRO A 46 1.52 3.31 2.57
CA PRO A 46 1.91 2.18 3.42
C PRO A 46 0.78 1.67 4.33
N ASP A 47 -0.24 2.49 4.57
CA ASP A 47 -1.42 2.12 5.37
C ASP A 47 -2.71 2.71 4.78
N ASP A 48 -3.34 1.96 3.88
CA ASP A 48 -4.62 2.34 3.23
C ASP A 48 -5.79 2.51 4.23
N ASN A 49 -5.62 2.06 5.49
CA ASN A 49 -6.69 2.10 6.50
C ASN A 49 -6.72 3.38 7.33
N ASN A 50 -5.70 4.24 7.25
CA ASN A 50 -5.65 5.47 8.02
C ASN A 50 -6.00 6.69 7.16
N PRO A 51 -7.25 7.22 7.24
CA PRO A 51 -7.70 8.36 6.43
C PRO A 51 -6.97 9.67 6.74
N HIS A 52 -6.17 9.72 7.80
CA HIS A 52 -5.37 10.90 8.17
C HIS A 52 -3.89 10.77 7.84
N PHE A 53 -3.46 9.66 7.23
CA PHE A 53 -2.07 9.48 6.86
C PHE A 53 -1.64 10.52 5.82
N ARG A 54 -0.69 11.37 6.20
CA ARG A 54 -0.09 12.37 5.31
C ARG A 54 1.43 12.18 5.34
N ILE A 55 1.99 11.82 4.20
CA ILE A 55 3.43 11.80 3.98
C ILE A 55 3.80 12.91 2.99
N THR A 56 4.94 13.56 3.22
CA THR A 56 5.49 14.57 2.31
C THR A 56 6.11 13.92 1.08
N LEU A 57 6.08 14.62 -0.06
CA LEU A 57 6.70 14.14 -1.31
C LEU A 57 8.18 13.78 -1.11
N GLU A 58 8.92 14.60 -0.36
CA GLU A 58 10.33 14.36 -0.03
C GLU A 58 10.56 13.02 0.65
N LYS A 59 9.68 12.66 1.59
CA LYS A 59 9.75 11.38 2.29
C LYS A 59 9.40 10.21 1.36
N ILE A 60 8.38 10.34 0.50
CA ILE A 60 8.06 9.31 -0.51
C ILE A 60 9.26 9.06 -1.42
N LEU A 61 9.89 10.14 -1.93
CA LEU A 61 11.05 10.02 -2.82
C LEU A 61 12.24 9.38 -2.10
N SER A 62 12.51 9.77 -0.86
CA SER A 62 13.55 9.14 -0.04
C SER A 62 13.29 7.65 0.15
N ASP A 63 12.05 7.26 0.44
CA ASP A 63 11.68 5.85 0.65
C ASP A 63 11.75 5.04 -0.65
N ILE A 64 11.37 5.62 -1.79
CA ILE A 64 11.55 4.99 -3.11
C ILE A 64 13.04 4.75 -3.37
N CYS A 65 13.89 5.75 -3.16
CA CYS A 65 15.34 5.62 -3.36
C CYS A 65 15.94 4.52 -2.48
N HIS A 66 15.61 4.51 -1.18
CA HIS A 66 16.07 3.47 -0.26
C HIS A 66 15.60 2.07 -0.69
N TYR A 67 14.36 1.93 -1.15
CA TYR A 67 13.82 0.64 -1.58
C TYR A 67 14.54 0.12 -2.84
N ILE A 68 14.80 1.01 -3.81
CA ILE A 68 15.58 0.67 -5.01
C ILE A 68 17.00 0.26 -4.63
N GLU A 69 17.67 1.03 -3.76
CA GLU A 69 19.03 0.75 -3.31
C GLU A 69 19.11 -0.62 -2.62
N PHE A 70 18.16 -0.90 -1.74
CA PHE A 70 18.06 -2.18 -1.05
C PHE A 70 17.94 -3.34 -2.03
N LEU A 71 17.03 -3.27 -3.00
CA LEU A 71 16.86 -4.31 -4.02
C LEU A 71 18.12 -4.48 -4.88
N PHE A 72 18.75 -3.39 -5.29
CA PHE A 72 19.96 -3.44 -6.10
C PHE A 72 21.13 -4.10 -5.35
N ARG A 73 21.32 -3.77 -4.06
CA ARG A 73 22.39 -4.34 -3.21
C ARG A 73 22.20 -5.83 -2.93
N ILE A 74 20.95 -6.28 -2.88
CA ILE A 74 20.60 -7.69 -2.70
C ILE A 74 20.85 -8.49 -3.98
N ILE A 75 20.34 -8.02 -5.12
CA ILE A 75 20.34 -8.79 -6.37
C ILE A 75 21.67 -8.69 -7.15
N LYS A 76 22.36 -7.55 -7.06
CA LYS A 76 23.66 -7.28 -7.71
C LYS A 76 23.71 -7.64 -9.21
N PRO A 77 22.89 -7.01 -10.06
CA PRO A 77 22.84 -7.33 -11.50
C PRO A 77 24.17 -7.00 -12.19
N LYS A 78 24.68 -7.92 -13.02
CA LYS A 78 25.99 -7.79 -13.69
C LYS A 78 26.00 -6.98 -14.97
N LYS A 79 24.87 -6.91 -15.69
CA LYS A 79 24.78 -6.33 -17.04
C LYS A 79 23.72 -5.24 -17.12
N VAL A 80 22.47 -5.57 -16.81
CA VAL A 80 21.34 -4.64 -17.01
C VAL A 80 20.61 -4.39 -15.70
N PHE A 81 20.42 -3.11 -15.39
CA PHE A 81 19.49 -2.66 -14.38
C PHE A 81 18.43 -1.77 -15.03
N PHE A 82 17.22 -2.29 -15.20
CA PHE A 82 16.13 -1.64 -15.92
C PHE A 82 14.98 -1.30 -14.99
N MET A 83 14.57 -0.04 -14.98
CA MET A 83 13.45 0.46 -14.17
C MET A 83 12.38 1.01 -15.09
N ALA A 84 11.16 0.48 -14.99
CA ALA A 84 10.03 0.86 -15.84
C ALA A 84 8.94 1.55 -15.01
N ILE A 85 8.50 2.73 -15.47
CA ILE A 85 7.32 3.42 -14.96
C ILE A 85 6.21 3.29 -16.02
N ASP A 86 4.96 3.08 -15.60
CA ASP A 86 3.85 2.95 -16.56
C ASP A 86 3.62 4.29 -17.27
N GLY A 87 3.74 4.28 -18.61
CA GLY A 87 3.32 5.38 -19.47
C GLY A 87 1.84 5.31 -19.85
N VAL A 88 1.49 5.93 -20.98
CA VAL A 88 0.12 5.85 -21.51
C VAL A 88 -0.19 4.42 -21.94
N ALA A 89 -1.26 3.86 -21.38
CA ALA A 89 -1.67 2.47 -21.61
C ALA A 89 -2.71 2.35 -22.74
N PRO A 90 -2.86 1.15 -23.35
CA PRO A 90 -3.94 0.89 -24.32
C PRO A 90 -5.34 1.05 -23.71
N ARG A 91 -6.34 1.36 -24.55
CA ARG A 91 -7.72 1.66 -24.13
C ARG A 91 -8.34 0.61 -23.21
N ALA A 92 -8.09 -0.68 -23.45
CA ALA A 92 -8.58 -1.75 -22.59
C ALA A 92 -8.06 -1.64 -21.14
N LYS A 93 -6.74 -1.41 -20.97
CA LYS A 93 -6.10 -1.20 -19.65
C LYS A 93 -6.58 0.13 -19.04
N MET A 94 -6.76 1.18 -19.84
CA MET A 94 -7.33 2.45 -19.37
C MET A 94 -8.74 2.27 -18.80
N ASN A 95 -9.63 1.54 -19.47
CA ASN A 95 -10.99 1.28 -18.97
C ASN A 95 -10.95 0.52 -17.63
N GLN A 96 -10.08 -0.48 -17.51
CA GLN A 96 -9.90 -1.24 -16.27
C GLN A 96 -9.32 -0.37 -15.14
N GLN A 97 -8.33 0.49 -15.42
CA GLN A 97 -7.78 1.44 -14.46
C GLN A 97 -8.82 2.48 -14.03
N ARG A 98 -9.60 3.02 -14.97
CA ARG A 98 -10.70 3.96 -14.71
C ARG A 98 -11.74 3.35 -13.78
N GLY A 99 -12.20 2.14 -14.07
CA GLY A 99 -13.17 1.44 -13.24
C GLY A 99 -12.66 1.18 -11.82
N ARG A 100 -11.37 0.84 -11.67
CA ARG A 100 -10.73 0.71 -10.35
C ARG A 100 -10.71 2.04 -9.59
N ARG A 101 -10.22 3.11 -10.22
CA ARG A 101 -10.15 4.45 -9.59
C ARG A 101 -11.51 4.97 -9.14
N PHE A 102 -12.56 4.74 -9.93
CA PHE A 102 -13.91 5.15 -9.58
C PHE A 102 -14.43 4.42 -8.33
N ARG A 103 -14.16 3.12 -8.20
CA ARG A 103 -14.51 2.36 -6.99
C ARG A 103 -13.74 2.84 -5.77
N SER A 104 -12.42 2.98 -5.86
CA SER A 104 -11.59 3.43 -4.74
C SER A 104 -11.97 4.83 -4.26
N ALA A 105 -12.31 5.75 -5.17
CA ALA A 105 -12.80 7.08 -4.79
C ALA A 105 -14.12 7.01 -4.01
N ARG A 106 -15.05 6.16 -4.44
CA ARG A 106 -16.31 5.94 -3.73
C ARG A 106 -16.11 5.28 -2.37
N GLU A 107 -15.24 4.27 -2.30
CA GLU A 107 -14.90 3.60 -1.04
C GLU A 107 -14.26 4.57 -0.04
N ALA A 108 -13.39 5.48 -0.52
CA ALA A 108 -12.79 6.54 0.31
C ALA A 108 -13.85 7.51 0.85
N GLU A 109 -14.79 7.96 0.01
CA GLU A 109 -15.91 8.83 0.43
C GLU A 109 -16.79 8.15 1.49
N GLU A 110 -17.13 6.88 1.28
CA GLU A 110 -17.91 6.08 2.23
C GLU A 110 -17.16 5.89 3.56
N CYS A 111 -15.83 5.69 3.51
CA CYS A 111 -14.97 5.58 4.68
C CYS A 111 -14.91 6.90 5.48
N GLU A 112 -14.72 8.03 4.79
CA GLU A 112 -14.72 9.36 5.42
C GLU A 112 -16.06 9.68 6.09
N LYS A 113 -17.17 9.34 5.45
CA LYS A 113 -18.51 9.52 6.02
C LYS A 113 -18.68 8.72 7.31
N LYS A 114 -18.30 7.43 7.30
CA LYS A 114 -18.34 6.56 8.49
C LYS A 114 -17.41 7.05 9.61
N ALA A 115 -16.23 7.56 9.27
CA ALA A 115 -15.29 8.14 10.23
C ALA A 115 -15.86 9.41 10.89
N ARG A 116 -16.52 10.27 10.09
CA ARG A 116 -17.19 11.48 10.60
C ARG A 116 -18.36 11.14 11.53
N GLU A 117 -19.19 10.18 11.15
CA GLU A 117 -20.28 9.69 11.99
C GLU A 117 -19.75 9.10 13.30
N SER A 118 -18.76 8.20 13.23
CA SER A 118 -18.13 7.60 14.43
C SER A 118 -17.51 8.66 15.36
N LYS A 119 -16.84 9.67 14.81
CA LYS A 119 -16.27 10.78 15.59
C LYS A 119 -17.35 11.59 16.31
N PHE A 120 -18.48 11.84 15.63
CA PHE A 120 -19.63 12.51 16.23
C PHE A 120 -20.27 11.67 17.35
N TYR A 121 -20.38 10.36 17.18
CA TYR A 121 -20.87 9.44 18.22
C TYR A 121 -19.96 9.43 19.47
N LEU A 122 -18.63 9.41 19.27
CA LEU A 122 -17.65 9.46 20.36
C LEU A 122 -17.73 10.79 21.13
N GLN A 123 -17.70 11.93 20.43
CA GLN A 123 -17.84 13.25 21.07
C GLN A 123 -19.13 13.39 21.87
N ARG A 124 -20.25 12.85 21.35
CA ARG A 124 -21.52 12.87 22.06
C ARG A 124 -21.52 11.99 23.31
N LYS A 125 -20.86 10.82 23.28
CA LYS A 125 -20.68 9.98 24.47
C LYS A 125 -19.85 10.68 25.55
N ASP A 126 -18.75 11.33 25.16
CA ASP A 126 -17.87 12.05 26.10
C ASP A 126 -18.62 13.21 26.79
N LEU A 127 -19.42 13.96 26.03
CA LEU A 127 -20.31 15.00 26.58
C LEU A 127 -21.30 14.45 27.62
N ILE A 128 -21.95 13.31 27.32
CA ILE A 128 -22.90 12.68 28.25
C ILE A 128 -22.19 12.16 29.50
N LEU A 129 -21.04 11.51 29.36
CA LEU A 129 -20.22 11.03 30.49
C LEU A 129 -19.77 12.19 31.39
N THR A 130 -19.38 13.31 30.80
CA THR A 130 -18.98 14.52 31.54
C THR A 130 -20.15 15.12 32.31
N ALA A 131 -21.34 15.18 31.70
CA ALA A 131 -22.55 15.66 32.37
C ALA A 131 -22.97 14.75 33.53
N LEU A 132 -22.93 13.43 33.35
CA LEU A 132 -23.25 12.46 34.41
C LEU A 132 -22.26 12.54 35.59
N HIS A 133 -20.97 12.78 35.32
CA HIS A 133 -19.97 13.00 36.38
C HIS A 133 -20.19 14.30 37.16
N GLN A 134 -20.71 15.35 36.51
CA GLN A 134 -21.06 16.59 37.19
C GLN A 134 -22.28 16.43 38.09
N GLU A 135 -23.31 15.70 37.65
CA GLU A 135 -24.49 15.41 38.48
C GLU A 135 -24.18 14.55 39.71
N GLN A 136 -23.22 13.62 39.62
CA GLN A 136 -22.80 12.80 40.76
C GLN A 136 -21.97 13.54 41.81
N ASN A 137 -21.33 14.65 41.46
CA ASN A 137 -20.54 15.48 42.38
C ASN A 137 -21.35 16.63 43.01
N LEU A 138 -22.65 16.73 42.71
CA LEU A 138 -23.58 17.73 43.24
C LEU A 138 -24.42 17.23 44.43
N TRP A 139 -24.15 16.01 44.92
CA TRP A 139 -24.73 15.38 46.11
C TRP A 139 -23.63 14.76 46.97
#